data_AF-A0A7S2GXC3-F1
#
_entry.id   AF-A0A7S2GXC3-F1
#
_cell.length_a   1.000
_cell.length_b   1.000
_cell.length_c   1.000
_cell.angle_alpha   90.00
_cell.angle_beta   90.00
_cell.angle_gamma   90.00
#
_symmetry.space_group_name_H-M   'P 1'
#
loop_
_entity.id
_entity.type
_entity.pdbx_description
1 polymer ?
#
loop_
_entity_poly.entity_id
_entity_poly.type
_entity_poly.pdbx_seq_one_letter_code
_entity_poly.pdbx_strand_id
1 'polypeptide(L)'
;DEFSYHEFEKYCSVPLMVEWMRRNPQQACALRGRQEEISVQIQHKLIDLAAEMKKSYEDMERQVTNGTLTPAVTDMDEDPRAPLITFLSHGKDEAGSLCRLLKLMLKRILRVSADEAASDSGEPELVLQPLPKSAPRVFLDSDSIYSQSELRRSVEQCEVLTLVLTKSTFFRPWIMCEFITAWRSSVPIVLVEVMGAGFDVTLQNIEATICQHVDDKSLSLVSQYCPNMSRKVLLECCRSILSMPRVSIDPAGATSAQWAAAFDLAKVIHQ
;
A
#
# COMPACT_ATOMS: atom_id res chain seq x y z
N ASP A 1 8.19 1.24 -27.37
CA ASP A 1 9.61 1.23 -27.00
C ASP A 1 9.91 2.52 -26.24
N GLU A 2 10.94 2.54 -25.39
CA GLU A 2 11.32 3.75 -24.63
C GLU A 2 11.64 4.94 -25.54
N PHE A 3 12.07 4.67 -26.78
CA PHE A 3 12.41 5.69 -27.77
C PHE A 3 11.17 6.49 -28.24
N SER A 4 10.02 5.83 -28.40
CA SER A 4 8.75 6.44 -28.77
C SER A 4 8.13 7.23 -27.62
N TYR A 5 8.40 6.84 -26.37
CA TYR A 5 7.95 7.57 -25.19
C TYR A 5 8.73 8.87 -25.01
N HIS A 6 10.04 8.84 -25.23
CA HIS A 6 10.90 10.01 -25.10
C HIS A 6 10.71 11.01 -26.26
N GLU A 7 10.43 10.54 -27.49
CA GLU A 7 9.95 11.41 -28.57
C GLU A 7 8.58 12.02 -28.25
N PHE A 8 7.64 11.23 -27.73
CA PHE A 8 6.32 11.71 -27.33
C PHE A 8 6.41 12.83 -26.28
N GLU A 9 7.20 12.65 -25.22
CA GLU A 9 7.46 13.71 -24.21
C GLU A 9 8.04 14.99 -24.82
N LYS A 10 8.93 14.86 -25.80
CA LYS A 10 9.59 15.99 -26.48
C LYS A 10 8.60 16.85 -27.28
N TYR A 11 7.53 16.25 -27.80
CA TYR A 11 6.44 16.93 -28.51
C TYR A 11 5.24 17.28 -27.63
N CYS A 12 5.14 16.70 -26.42
CA CYS A 12 4.05 16.89 -25.47
C CYS A 12 4.38 17.87 -24.32
N SER A 13 5.23 18.88 -24.54
CA SER A 13 5.32 19.96 -23.54
C SER A 13 3.95 20.64 -23.42
N VAL A 14 3.45 20.79 -22.18
CA VAL A 14 2.13 21.39 -21.91
C VAL A 14 1.93 22.72 -22.67
N PRO A 15 2.93 23.63 -22.76
CA PRO A 15 2.80 24.84 -23.56
C PRO A 15 2.59 24.59 -25.07
N LEU A 16 3.32 23.64 -25.67
CA LEU A 16 3.17 23.29 -27.09
C LEU A 16 1.85 22.59 -27.37
N MET A 17 1.39 21.74 -26.45
CA MET A 17 0.08 21.09 -26.54
C MET A 17 -1.06 22.11 -26.47
N VAL A 18 -0.96 23.09 -25.56
CA VAL A 18 -1.93 24.19 -25.44
C VAL A 18 -1.90 25.08 -26.70
N GLU A 19 -0.72 25.42 -27.21
CA GLU A 19 -0.54 26.17 -28.45
C GLU A 19 -1.15 25.44 -29.66
N TRP A 20 -0.92 24.13 -29.77
CA TRP A 20 -1.50 23.28 -30.81
C TRP A 20 -3.02 23.19 -30.69
N MET A 21 -3.56 23.04 -29.48
CA MET A 21 -5.01 23.00 -29.22
C MET A 21 -5.69 24.33 -29.60
N ARG A 22 -5.03 25.48 -29.38
CA ARG A 22 -5.52 26.78 -29.84
C ARG A 22 -5.56 26.88 -31.36
N ARG A 23 -4.56 26.32 -32.05
CA ARG A 23 -4.48 26.31 -33.53
C ARG A 23 -5.44 25.30 -34.17
N ASN A 24 -5.87 24.28 -33.43
CA ASN A 24 -6.72 23.19 -33.93
C ASN A 24 -7.98 22.97 -33.05
N PRO A 25 -8.86 23.98 -32.90
CA PRO A 25 -9.96 23.92 -31.92
C PRO A 25 -10.96 22.78 -32.17
N GLN A 26 -11.20 22.41 -33.43
CA GLN A 26 -12.10 21.30 -33.78
C GLN A 26 -11.53 19.93 -33.35
N GLN A 27 -10.22 19.73 -33.51
CA GLN A 27 -9.55 18.49 -33.09
C GLN A 27 -9.38 18.44 -31.57
N ALA A 28 -9.14 19.58 -30.91
CA ALA A 28 -9.11 19.68 -29.46
C ALA A 28 -10.46 19.32 -28.82
N CYS A 29 -11.58 19.70 -29.45
CA CYS A 29 -12.92 19.29 -29.02
C CYS A 29 -13.12 17.78 -29.13
N ALA A 30 -12.73 17.18 -30.26
CA ALA A 30 -12.78 15.73 -30.46
C ALA A 30 -11.89 14.96 -29.46
N LEU A 31 -10.69 15.48 -29.16
CA LEU A 31 -9.79 14.91 -28.16
C LEU A 31 -10.39 14.97 -26.74
N ARG A 32 -11.03 16.08 -26.35
CA ARG A 32 -11.75 16.15 -25.07
C ARG A 32 -12.88 15.14 -25.01
N GLY A 33 -13.70 15.06 -26.06
CA GLY A 33 -14.78 14.06 -26.13
C GLY A 33 -14.25 12.63 -25.96
N ARG A 34 -13.12 12.31 -26.59
CA ARG A 34 -12.47 10.99 -26.46
C ARG A 34 -11.82 10.79 -25.09
N GLN A 35 -11.28 11.83 -24.46
CA GLN A 35 -10.74 11.77 -23.10
C GLN A 35 -11.86 11.55 -22.07
N GLU A 36 -13.00 12.22 -22.24
CA GLU A 36 -14.21 12.02 -21.44
C GLU A 36 -14.74 10.60 -21.63
N GLU A 37 -14.82 10.11 -22.88
CA GLU A 37 -15.22 8.73 -23.19
C GLU A 37 -14.30 7.70 -22.51
N ILE A 38 -12.98 7.85 -22.64
CA ILE A 38 -12.00 6.96 -21.99
C ILE A 38 -12.13 7.03 -20.47
N SER A 39 -12.34 8.22 -19.91
CA SER A 39 -12.52 8.39 -18.46
C SER A 39 -13.79 7.68 -17.98
N VAL A 40 -14.90 7.77 -18.72
CA VAL A 40 -16.14 7.04 -18.43
C VAL A 40 -15.94 5.53 -18.55
N GLN A 41 -15.22 5.05 -19.57
CA GLN A 41 -14.91 3.62 -19.73
C GLN A 41 -14.04 3.09 -18.58
N ILE A 42 -13.05 3.87 -18.12
CA ILE A 42 -12.23 3.54 -16.96
C ILE A 42 -13.11 3.51 -15.71
N GLN A 43 -13.97 4.51 -15.50
CA GLN A 43 -14.89 4.55 -14.37
C GLN A 43 -15.84 3.35 -14.35
N HIS A 44 -16.45 2.98 -15.48
CA HIS A 44 -17.29 1.78 -15.56
C HIS A 44 -16.52 0.50 -15.25
N LYS A 45 -15.32 0.31 -15.83
CA LYS A 45 -14.48 -0.85 -15.49
C LYS A 45 -14.13 -0.91 -14.01
N LEU A 46 -13.86 0.24 -13.38
CA LEU A 46 -13.58 0.32 -11.95
C LEU A 46 -14.82 0.01 -11.10
N ILE A 47 -16.00 0.44 -11.52
CA ILE A 47 -17.28 0.10 -10.87
C ILE A 47 -17.57 -1.39 -11.01
N ASP A 48 -17.38 -1.96 -12.20
CA ASP A 48 -17.57 -3.39 -12.46
C ASP A 48 -16.61 -4.23 -11.60
N LEU A 49 -15.33 -3.85 -11.56
CA LEU A 49 -14.34 -4.47 -10.68
C LEU A 49 -14.72 -4.36 -9.21
N ALA A 50 -15.20 -3.20 -8.77
CA ALA A 50 -15.65 -3.01 -7.39
C ALA A 50 -16.90 -3.85 -7.06
N ALA A 51 -17.83 -3.99 -8.01
CA ALA A 51 -19.03 -4.82 -7.88
C ALA A 51 -18.68 -6.32 -7.86
N GLU A 52 -17.77 -6.76 -8.72
CA GLU A 52 -17.22 -8.12 -8.72
C GLU A 52 -16.51 -8.43 -7.41
N MET A 53 -15.67 -7.51 -6.92
CA MET A 53 -15.01 -7.63 -5.62
C MET A 53 -16.01 -7.69 -4.46
N LYS A 54 -17.04 -6.83 -4.47
CA LYS A 54 -18.09 -6.84 -3.45
C LYS A 54 -18.86 -8.16 -3.46
N LYS A 55 -19.24 -8.65 -4.63
CA LYS A 55 -19.91 -9.95 -4.78
C LYS A 55 -19.03 -11.09 -4.31
N SER A 56 -17.75 -11.09 -4.70
CA SER A 56 -16.76 -12.05 -4.22
C SER A 56 -16.60 -12.01 -2.69
N TYR A 57 -16.72 -10.83 -2.09
CA TYR A 57 -16.64 -10.65 -0.64
C TYR A 57 -17.91 -11.15 0.07
N GLU A 58 -19.10 -10.84 -0.43
CA GLU A 58 -20.37 -11.35 0.07
C GLU A 58 -20.44 -12.89 -0.03
N ASP A 59 -19.95 -13.47 -1.12
CA ASP A 59 -19.87 -14.91 -1.31
C ASP A 59 -18.86 -15.56 -0.35
N MET A 60 -17.73 -14.90 -0.10
CA MET A 60 -16.72 -15.34 0.88
C MET A 60 -17.25 -15.29 2.31
N GLU A 61 -17.91 -14.20 2.72
CA GLU A 61 -18.56 -14.08 4.03
C GLU A 61 -19.64 -15.14 4.24
N ARG A 62 -20.44 -15.44 3.21
CA ARG A 62 -21.42 -16.54 3.26
C ARG A 62 -20.75 -17.89 3.44
N GLN A 63 -19.65 -18.17 2.75
CA GLN A 63 -18.92 -19.44 2.87
C GLN A 63 -18.25 -19.61 4.24
N VAL A 64 -17.75 -18.52 4.84
CA VAL A 64 -17.22 -18.51 6.21
C VAL A 64 -18.33 -18.75 7.23
N THR A 65 -19.48 -18.08 7.07
CA THR A 65 -20.64 -18.22 7.97
C THR A 65 -21.22 -19.64 7.94
N ASN A 66 -21.18 -20.29 6.78
CA ASN A 66 -21.66 -21.66 6.60
C ASN A 66 -20.65 -22.74 7.08
N GLY A 67 -19.49 -22.34 7.61
CA GLY A 67 -18.46 -23.27 8.10
C GLY A 67 -17.80 -24.12 7.00
N THR A 68 -18.05 -23.81 5.73
CA THR A 68 -17.51 -24.55 4.59
C THR A 68 -16.06 -24.17 4.29
N LEU A 69 -15.64 -22.97 4.68
CA LEU A 69 -14.25 -22.52 4.66
C LEU A 69 -13.62 -22.69 6.04
N THR A 70 -12.56 -23.49 6.13
CA THR A 70 -11.62 -23.37 7.25
C THR A 70 -11.04 -21.95 7.29
N PRO A 71 -10.85 -21.33 8.47
CA PRO A 71 -10.45 -19.93 8.62
C PRO A 71 -9.05 -19.60 8.05
N ALA A 72 -8.32 -20.59 7.54
CA ALA A 72 -7.12 -20.39 6.75
C ALA A 72 -7.48 -20.05 5.30
N VAL A 73 -8.16 -18.91 5.08
CA VAL A 73 -8.02 -18.20 3.80
C VAL A 73 -6.66 -17.50 3.85
N THR A 74 -5.61 -18.31 3.89
CA THR A 74 -4.34 -17.86 3.34
C THR A 74 -4.65 -17.41 1.93
N ASP A 75 -4.06 -16.31 1.51
CA ASP A 75 -4.10 -15.83 0.13
C ASP A 75 -3.48 -16.98 -0.71
N MET A 76 -4.28 -18.00 -1.07
CA MET A 76 -3.79 -19.32 -1.51
C MET A 76 -2.97 -19.24 -2.81
N ASP A 77 -3.04 -18.09 -3.46
CA ASP A 77 -2.31 -17.74 -4.67
C ASP A 77 -0.95 -17.05 -4.41
N GLU A 78 -0.57 -16.79 -3.15
CA GLU A 78 0.76 -16.23 -2.84
C GLU A 78 1.82 -17.34 -2.76
N ASP A 79 2.73 -17.39 -3.73
CA ASP A 79 3.92 -18.25 -3.65
C ASP A 79 4.75 -17.83 -2.43
N PRO A 80 4.94 -18.68 -1.41
CA PRO A 80 5.69 -18.32 -0.22
C PRO A 80 7.16 -17.96 -0.51
N ARG A 81 7.68 -18.33 -1.69
CA ARG A 81 9.03 -18.01 -2.16
C ARG A 81 9.10 -16.66 -2.87
N ALA A 82 7.97 -16.05 -3.21
CA ALA A 82 7.94 -14.71 -3.78
C ALA A 82 8.46 -13.68 -2.75
N PRO A 83 9.17 -12.63 -3.20
CA PRO A 83 9.67 -11.60 -2.30
C PRO A 83 8.53 -10.89 -1.59
N LEU A 84 8.70 -10.63 -0.29
CA LEU A 84 7.77 -9.83 0.50
C LEU A 84 8.13 -8.35 0.35
N ILE A 85 7.43 -7.66 -0.53
CA ILE A 85 7.75 -6.26 -0.85
C ILE A 85 7.34 -5.34 0.29
N THR A 86 6.08 -5.45 0.75
CA THR A 86 5.62 -4.58 1.82
C THR A 86 4.75 -5.30 2.84
N PHE A 87 4.91 -4.88 4.09
CA PHE A 87 4.00 -5.19 5.19
C PHE A 87 3.08 -3.99 5.44
N LEU A 88 1.76 -4.19 5.41
CA LEU A 88 0.75 -3.13 5.65
C LEU A 88 0.35 -3.08 7.14
N SER A 89 1.04 -2.23 7.91
CA SER A 89 0.77 -1.98 9.33
C SER A 89 -0.38 -0.99 9.50
N HIS A 90 -1.43 -1.39 10.22
CA HIS A 90 -2.66 -0.58 10.34
C HIS A 90 -3.51 -0.93 11.56
N GLY A 91 -4.37 0.00 11.97
CA GLY A 91 -5.42 -0.28 12.94
C GLY A 91 -6.56 -1.07 12.30
N LYS A 92 -6.75 -2.34 12.67
CA LYS A 92 -7.78 -3.24 12.10
C LYS A 92 -9.17 -2.58 12.04
N ASP A 93 -9.59 -1.98 13.14
CA ASP A 93 -10.92 -1.35 13.26
C ASP A 93 -11.04 -0.01 12.50
N GLU A 94 -9.91 0.63 12.17
CA GLU A 94 -9.88 2.00 11.62
C GLU A 94 -9.60 2.02 10.12
N ALA A 95 -8.77 1.10 9.63
CA ALA A 95 -8.30 1.08 8.26
C ALA A 95 -8.28 -0.31 7.62
N GLY A 96 -8.87 -1.34 8.25
CA GLY A 96 -8.83 -2.72 7.73
C GLY A 96 -9.32 -2.85 6.28
N SER A 97 -10.52 -2.33 5.98
CA SER A 97 -11.09 -2.36 4.62
C SER A 97 -10.23 -1.59 3.61
N LEU A 98 -9.70 -0.44 4.01
CA LEU A 98 -8.82 0.37 3.16
C LEU A 98 -7.51 -0.37 2.87
N CYS A 99 -6.89 -1.00 3.87
CA CYS A 99 -5.65 -1.74 3.70
C CYS A 99 -5.84 -2.98 2.82
N ARG A 100 -7.00 -3.63 2.91
CA ARG A 100 -7.37 -4.73 2.01
C ARG A 100 -7.54 -4.25 0.56
N LEU A 101 -8.19 -3.11 0.35
CA LEU A 101 -8.28 -2.48 -0.97
C LEU A 101 -6.88 -2.10 -1.49
N LEU A 102 -6.07 -1.44 -0.66
CA LEU A 102 -4.70 -1.03 -1.01
C LEU A 102 -3.82 -2.22 -1.36
N LYS A 103 -3.92 -3.33 -0.61
CA LYS A 103 -3.26 -4.61 -0.93
C LYS A 103 -3.62 -5.09 -2.33
N LEU A 104 -4.91 -5.09 -2.69
CA LEU A 104 -5.36 -5.53 -4.01
C LEU A 104 -4.86 -4.62 -5.13
N MET A 105 -4.88 -3.30 -4.90
CA MET A 105 -4.38 -2.31 -5.86
C MET A 105 -2.86 -2.45 -6.07
N LEU A 106 -2.09 -2.57 -4.98
CA LEU A 106 -0.64 -2.78 -5.03
C LEU A 106 -0.31 -4.09 -5.73
N LYS A 107 -0.97 -5.21 -5.38
CA LYS A 107 -0.77 -6.49 -6.08
C LYS A 107 -1.03 -6.36 -7.58
N ARG A 108 -2.02 -5.57 -7.99
CA ARG A 108 -2.30 -5.33 -9.42
C ARG A 108 -1.19 -4.51 -10.08
N ILE A 109 -0.74 -3.44 -9.46
CA ILE A 109 0.33 -2.57 -9.98
C ILE A 109 1.63 -3.37 -10.12
N LEU A 110 2.02 -4.09 -9.07
CA LEU A 110 3.25 -4.90 -9.02
C LEU A 110 3.25 -6.03 -10.05
N ARG A 111 2.10 -6.63 -10.35
CA ARG A 111 1.97 -7.64 -11.42
C ARG A 111 2.22 -7.06 -12.80
N VAL A 112 1.64 -5.89 -13.10
CA VAL A 112 1.81 -5.24 -14.41
C VAL A 112 3.29 -4.90 -14.64
N SER A 113 3.97 -4.35 -13.63
CA SER A 113 5.40 -4.04 -13.72
C SER A 113 6.26 -5.29 -13.97
N ALA A 114 5.90 -6.43 -13.37
CA ALA A 114 6.64 -7.69 -13.57
C ALA A 114 6.44 -8.27 -14.98
N ASP A 115 5.22 -8.21 -15.52
CA ASP A 115 4.89 -8.70 -16.87
C ASP A 115 5.57 -7.85 -17.97
N GLU A 116 5.64 -6.52 -17.77
CA GLU A 116 6.34 -5.60 -18.67
C GLU A 116 7.85 -5.89 -18.70
N ALA A 117 8.47 -6.07 -17.53
CA ALA A 117 9.89 -6.39 -17.43
C ALA A 117 10.24 -7.74 -18.08
N ALA A 118 9.35 -8.73 -18.01
CA ALA A 118 9.54 -10.02 -18.66
C ALA A 118 9.48 -9.90 -20.20
N SER A 119 8.62 -9.04 -20.72
CA SER A 119 8.37 -8.89 -22.16
C SER A 119 9.48 -8.12 -22.91
N ASP A 120 10.17 -7.21 -22.23
CA ASP A 120 11.22 -6.37 -22.85
C ASP A 120 12.60 -7.04 -22.89
N SER A 121 12.77 -8.14 -22.15
CA SER A 121 14.09 -8.73 -21.93
C SER A 121 14.75 -9.35 -23.16
N GLY A 122 14.03 -9.65 -24.26
CA GLY A 122 14.60 -10.01 -25.59
C GLY A 122 15.61 -11.18 -25.65
N GLU A 123 15.97 -11.76 -24.52
CA GLU A 123 17.11 -12.65 -24.35
C GLU A 123 16.71 -14.10 -24.70
N PRO A 124 17.45 -14.76 -25.60
CA PRO A 124 17.19 -16.14 -25.98
C PRO A 124 17.48 -17.08 -24.80
N GLU A 125 16.40 -17.59 -24.20
CA GLU A 125 16.24 -18.80 -23.38
C GLU A 125 17.50 -19.66 -23.14
N LEU A 126 18.49 -19.14 -22.40
CA LEU A 126 19.66 -19.91 -21.94
C LEU A 126 19.56 -20.13 -20.44
N VAL A 127 18.81 -21.19 -20.11
CA VAL A 127 18.87 -22.06 -18.92
C VAL A 127 19.73 -21.57 -17.74
N LEU A 128 19.26 -20.58 -16.99
CA LEU A 128 19.61 -20.40 -15.58
C LEU A 128 18.35 -19.98 -14.83
N GLN A 129 17.89 -20.89 -13.98
CA GLN A 129 16.77 -20.85 -13.02
C GLN A 129 15.61 -19.88 -13.30
N PRO A 130 14.37 -20.38 -13.51
CA PRO A 130 13.22 -19.51 -13.75
C PRO A 130 13.07 -18.52 -12.60
N LEU A 131 13.19 -17.22 -12.90
CA LEU A 131 12.75 -16.18 -11.98
C LEU A 131 11.32 -16.52 -11.55
N PRO A 132 10.99 -16.36 -10.26
CA PRO A 132 9.68 -16.73 -9.76
C PRO A 132 8.61 -15.94 -10.54
N LYS A 133 7.83 -16.64 -11.36
CA LYS A 133 6.66 -16.12 -12.10
C LYS A 133 5.54 -15.61 -11.17
N SER A 134 5.75 -15.69 -9.87
CA SER A 134 4.79 -15.31 -8.85
C SER A 134 4.87 -13.81 -8.58
N ALA A 135 3.70 -13.18 -8.53
CA ALA A 135 3.57 -11.79 -8.13
C ALA A 135 4.24 -11.55 -6.76
N PRO A 136 4.90 -10.39 -6.57
CA PRO A 136 5.45 -10.04 -5.27
C PRO A 136 4.37 -9.99 -4.18
N ARG A 137 4.75 -10.30 -2.94
CA ARG A 137 3.81 -10.42 -1.82
C ARG A 137 3.59 -9.08 -1.14
N VAL A 138 2.33 -8.85 -0.77
CA VAL A 138 1.89 -7.71 0.04
C VAL A 138 1.20 -8.25 1.27
N PHE A 139 1.88 -8.18 2.41
CA PHE A 139 1.40 -8.80 3.64
C PHE A 139 0.44 -7.87 4.38
N LEU A 140 -0.64 -8.46 4.90
CA LEU A 140 -1.65 -7.78 5.71
C LEU A 140 -1.99 -8.67 6.92
N ASP A 141 -1.76 -8.17 8.14
CA ASP A 141 -1.96 -8.94 9.40
C ASP A 141 -3.40 -9.48 9.54
N SER A 142 -4.41 -8.74 9.07
CA SER A 142 -5.81 -9.18 9.16
C SER A 142 -6.12 -10.45 8.35
N ASP A 143 -5.27 -10.83 7.40
CA ASP A 143 -5.54 -11.97 6.52
C ASP A 143 -4.92 -13.28 7.01
N SER A 144 -3.87 -13.29 7.87
CA SER A 144 -3.05 -14.51 8.00
C SER A 144 -2.24 -14.72 9.28
N ILE A 145 -2.42 -13.97 10.37
CA ILE A 145 -1.58 -14.18 11.57
C ILE A 145 -2.27 -15.01 12.64
N TYR A 146 -1.70 -16.20 12.87
CA TYR A 146 -2.02 -17.08 13.99
C TYR A 146 -1.01 -16.94 15.15
N SER A 147 0.21 -16.43 14.90
CA SER A 147 1.24 -16.27 15.94
C SER A 147 2.08 -14.99 15.83
N GLN A 148 2.40 -14.38 16.97
CA GLN A 148 3.09 -13.08 17.04
C GLN A 148 4.58 -13.16 16.68
N SER A 149 5.17 -14.36 16.71
CA SER A 149 6.53 -14.58 16.20
C SER A 149 6.60 -14.47 14.67
N GLU A 150 5.51 -14.80 13.97
CA GLU A 150 5.40 -14.65 12.52
C GLU A 150 5.22 -13.19 12.12
N LEU A 151 4.53 -12.38 12.94
CA LEU A 151 4.40 -10.93 12.74
C LEU A 151 5.77 -10.27 12.65
N ARG A 152 6.61 -10.48 13.67
CA ARG A 152 7.96 -9.90 13.74
C ARG A 152 8.82 -10.36 12.57
N ARG A 153 8.83 -11.67 12.28
CA ARG A 153 9.58 -12.22 11.15
C ARG A 153 9.12 -11.60 9.81
N SER A 154 7.82 -11.39 9.64
CA SER A 154 7.28 -10.79 8.41
C SER A 154 7.73 -9.34 8.25
N VAL A 155 7.79 -8.56 9.32
CA VAL A 155 8.33 -7.20 9.30
C VAL A 155 9.83 -7.21 9.03
N GLU A 156 10.59 -8.11 9.64
CA GLU A 156 12.05 -8.23 9.40
C GLU A 156 12.39 -8.70 7.98
N GLN A 157 11.47 -9.40 7.31
CA GLN A 157 11.66 -9.95 5.97
C GLN A 157 11.09 -9.06 4.86
N CYS A 158 10.27 -8.06 5.19
CA CYS A 158 9.70 -7.19 4.17
C CYS A 158 10.73 -6.15 3.71
N GLU A 159 10.69 -5.79 2.43
CA GLU A 159 11.57 -4.75 1.89
C GLU A 159 11.19 -3.38 2.47
N VAL A 160 9.90 -3.13 2.68
CA VAL A 160 9.35 -1.88 3.22
C VAL A 160 8.21 -2.15 4.20
N LEU A 161 8.15 -1.40 5.30
CA LEU A 161 6.97 -1.32 6.16
C LEU A 161 6.10 -0.15 5.71
N THR A 162 4.89 -0.41 5.21
CA THR A 162 3.89 0.64 4.99
C THR A 162 3.09 0.84 6.27
N LEU A 163 3.24 1.99 6.90
CA LEU A 163 2.53 2.36 8.12
C LEU A 163 1.35 3.27 7.80
N VAL A 164 0.14 2.75 7.99
CA VAL A 164 -1.12 3.47 7.74
C VAL A 164 -1.51 4.29 8.96
N LEU A 165 -1.52 5.61 8.79
CA LEU A 165 -1.73 6.60 9.83
C LEU A 165 -3.22 6.91 10.01
N THR A 166 -3.74 6.51 11.16
CA THR A 166 -5.09 6.79 11.67
C THR A 166 -4.98 7.23 13.13
N LYS A 167 -6.08 7.68 13.73
CA LYS A 167 -6.11 8.24 15.10
C LYS A 167 -5.37 7.42 16.16
N SER A 168 -5.35 6.08 16.07
CA SER A 168 -4.74 5.23 17.10
C SER A 168 -3.46 4.50 16.68
N THR A 169 -2.94 4.72 15.46
CA THR A 169 -1.81 3.98 14.90
C THR A 169 -0.62 3.89 15.86
N PHE A 170 -0.18 5.01 16.45
CA PHE A 170 0.98 5.02 17.35
C PHE A 170 0.73 4.47 18.75
N PHE A 171 -0.52 4.20 19.12
CA PHE A 171 -0.88 3.85 20.49
C PHE A 171 -1.32 2.39 20.63
N ARG A 172 -1.51 1.68 19.52
CA ARG A 172 -1.88 0.26 19.54
C ARG A 172 -0.64 -0.62 19.76
N PRO A 173 -0.61 -1.50 20.77
CA PRO A 173 0.57 -2.31 21.10
C PRO A 173 1.14 -3.12 19.93
N TRP A 174 0.27 -3.72 19.10
CA TRP A 174 0.71 -4.53 17.97
C TRP A 174 1.37 -3.68 16.88
N ILE A 175 0.79 -2.53 16.55
CA ILE A 175 1.37 -1.57 15.61
C ILE A 175 2.69 -1.01 16.14
N MET A 176 2.76 -0.71 17.44
CA MET A 176 4.01 -0.34 18.12
C MET A 176 5.09 -1.40 17.90
N CYS A 177 4.77 -2.69 18.07
CA CYS A 177 5.74 -3.76 17.81
C CYS A 177 6.22 -3.75 16.35
N GLU A 178 5.32 -3.54 15.40
CA GLU A 178 5.63 -3.55 13.95
C GLU A 178 6.60 -2.41 13.58
N PHE A 179 6.24 -1.14 13.86
CA PHE A 179 7.10 -0.03 13.45
C PHE A 179 8.40 0.06 14.25
N ILE A 180 8.42 -0.41 15.51
CA ILE A 180 9.66 -0.47 16.31
C ILE A 180 10.58 -1.57 15.78
N THR A 181 10.01 -2.71 15.37
CA THR A 181 10.78 -3.79 14.73
C THR A 181 11.39 -3.31 13.43
N ALA A 182 10.61 -2.65 12.57
CA ALA A 182 11.11 -2.08 11.32
C ALA A 182 12.21 -1.05 11.57
N TRP A 183 11.98 -0.10 12.49
CA TRP A 183 12.94 0.93 12.84
C TRP A 183 14.27 0.37 13.36
N ARG A 184 14.23 -0.65 14.24
CA ARG A 184 15.43 -1.31 14.77
C ARG A 184 16.16 -2.15 13.72
N SER A 185 15.41 -2.77 12.81
CA SER A 185 15.95 -3.63 11.75
C SER A 185 16.37 -2.83 10.51
N SER A 186 16.27 -1.50 10.56
CA SER A 186 16.52 -0.61 9.42
C SER A 186 15.68 -0.95 8.19
N VAL A 187 14.48 -1.50 8.39
CA VAL A 187 13.49 -1.69 7.33
C VAL A 187 12.87 -0.31 7.04
N PRO A 188 12.94 0.20 5.80
CA PRO A 188 12.33 1.45 5.40
C PRO A 188 10.86 1.52 5.82
N ILE A 189 10.43 2.68 6.32
CA ILE A 189 9.04 2.93 6.73
C ILE A 189 8.44 3.96 5.78
N VAL A 190 7.36 3.60 5.10
CA VAL A 190 6.59 4.49 4.23
C VAL A 190 5.27 4.83 4.92
N LEU A 191 4.97 6.12 5.00
CA LEU A 191 3.79 6.60 5.71
C LEU A 191 2.63 6.81 4.74
N VAL A 192 1.47 6.24 5.08
CA VAL A 192 0.21 6.45 4.35
C VAL A 192 -0.76 7.16 5.27
N GLU A 193 -1.01 8.44 5.01
CA GLU A 193 -1.98 9.24 5.76
C GLU A 193 -3.38 9.05 5.17
N VAL A 194 -4.30 8.57 6.00
CA VAL A 194 -5.70 8.38 5.60
C VAL A 194 -6.48 9.66 5.92
N MET A 195 -6.87 10.39 4.87
CA MET A 195 -7.60 11.64 5.03
C MET A 195 -8.92 11.40 5.78
N GLY A 196 -9.19 12.24 6.78
CA GLY A 196 -10.37 12.12 7.63
C GLY A 196 -10.29 11.04 8.72
N ALA A 197 -9.20 10.25 8.80
CA ALA A 197 -9.05 9.21 9.83
C ALA A 197 -8.57 9.71 11.21
N GLY A 198 -8.43 11.03 11.36
CA GLY A 198 -8.15 11.67 12.65
C GLY A 198 -6.71 11.50 13.14
N PHE A 199 -5.73 11.32 12.26
CA PHE A 199 -4.32 11.35 12.65
C PHE A 199 -3.87 12.80 12.89
N ASP A 200 -3.67 13.18 14.15
CA ASP A 200 -3.35 14.54 14.59
C ASP A 200 -1.98 14.64 15.29
N VAL A 201 -1.18 13.57 15.21
CA VAL A 201 0.10 13.48 15.90
C VAL A 201 1.19 14.22 15.11
N THR A 202 1.92 15.07 15.82
CA THR A 202 2.96 15.96 15.29
C THR A 202 4.22 15.88 16.15
N LEU A 203 5.35 16.38 15.63
CA LEU A 203 6.60 16.47 16.40
C LEU A 203 6.45 17.29 17.68
N GLN A 204 5.55 18.28 17.69
CA GLN A 204 5.30 19.15 18.83
C GLN A 204 4.47 18.49 19.92
N ASN A 205 3.51 17.62 19.57
CA ASN A 205 2.58 17.03 20.53
C ASN A 205 2.87 15.57 20.90
N ILE A 206 3.72 14.85 20.14
CA ILE A 206 3.94 13.39 20.28
C ILE A 206 4.25 12.95 21.71
N GLU A 207 4.99 13.76 22.48
CA GLU A 207 5.32 13.43 23.87
C GLU A 207 4.11 13.44 24.79
N ALA A 208 3.29 14.49 24.69
CA ALA A 208 2.04 14.58 25.43
C ALA A 208 1.08 13.46 25.00
N THR A 209 0.97 13.21 23.69
CA THR A 209 0.06 12.19 23.15
C THR A 209 0.46 10.78 23.58
N ILE A 210 1.76 10.42 23.55
CA ILE A 210 2.24 9.13 24.06
C ILE A 210 1.97 8.99 25.56
N CYS A 211 2.19 10.05 26.36
CA CYS A 211 1.88 10.03 27.79
C CYS A 211 0.39 9.83 28.08
N GLN A 212 -0.49 10.38 27.26
CA GLN A 212 -1.93 10.27 27.41
C GLN A 212 -2.48 8.91 26.98
N HIS A 213 -1.95 8.33 25.90
CA HIS A 213 -2.56 7.18 25.23
C HIS A 213 -1.82 5.85 25.43
N VAL A 214 -0.56 5.88 25.90
CA VAL A 214 0.23 4.66 26.11
C VAL A 214 0.48 4.49 27.61
N ASP A 215 -0.24 3.55 28.22
CA ASP A 215 -0.07 3.16 29.62
C ASP A 215 1.09 2.15 29.82
N ASP A 216 1.47 1.94 31.08
CA ASP A 216 2.57 1.02 31.41
C ASP A 216 2.25 -0.44 31.07
N LYS A 217 0.97 -0.81 31.02
CA LYS A 217 0.53 -2.14 30.58
C LYS A 217 0.80 -2.34 29.09
N SER A 218 0.49 -1.35 28.28
CA SER A 218 0.77 -1.35 26.84
C SER A 218 2.27 -1.42 26.59
N LEU A 219 3.08 -0.62 27.31
CA LEU A 219 4.55 -0.69 27.21
C LEU A 219 5.09 -2.04 27.67
N SER A 220 4.55 -2.62 28.74
CA SER A 220 4.93 -3.95 29.23
C SER A 220 4.61 -5.03 28.19
N LEU A 221 3.45 -4.95 27.54
CA LEU A 221 3.07 -5.84 26.45
C LEU A 221 4.04 -5.71 25.26
N VAL A 222 4.33 -4.49 24.81
CA VAL A 222 5.30 -4.25 23.73
C VAL A 222 6.68 -4.77 24.11
N SER A 223 7.10 -4.61 25.37
CA SER A 223 8.40 -5.06 25.87
C SER A 223 8.60 -6.58 25.80
N GLN A 224 7.52 -7.36 25.80
CA GLN A 224 7.59 -8.82 25.63
C GLN A 224 8.07 -9.21 24.22
N TYR A 225 7.81 -8.36 23.21
CA TYR A 225 8.14 -8.62 21.80
C TYR A 225 9.32 -7.81 21.29
N CYS A 226 9.45 -6.59 21.81
CA CYS A 226 10.53 -5.66 21.54
C CYS A 226 11.37 -5.49 22.81
N PRO A 227 12.45 -6.27 23.02
CA PRO A 227 13.29 -6.16 24.21
C PRO A 227 13.79 -4.73 24.43
N ASN A 228 14.02 -4.35 25.69
CA ASN A 228 14.48 -3.01 26.08
C ASN A 228 13.54 -1.88 25.63
N MET A 229 12.23 -2.16 25.50
CA MET A 229 11.27 -1.13 25.19
C MET A 229 11.08 -0.19 26.39
N SER A 230 11.13 1.11 26.14
CA SER A 230 10.86 2.14 27.12
C SER A 230 10.13 3.30 26.46
N ARG A 231 9.45 4.15 27.25
CA ARG A 231 8.79 5.35 26.71
C ARG A 231 9.75 6.25 25.92
N LYS A 232 11.01 6.34 26.36
CA LYS A 232 12.07 7.08 25.66
C LYS A 232 12.34 6.51 24.26
N VAL A 233 12.52 5.19 24.16
CA VAL A 233 12.73 4.52 22.87
C VAL A 233 11.52 4.68 21.95
N LEU A 234 10.30 4.62 22.50
CA LEU A 234 9.08 4.85 21.72
C LEU A 234 9.05 6.25 21.13
N LEU A 235 9.36 7.26 21.96
CA LEU A 235 9.41 8.66 21.56
C LEU A 235 10.45 8.93 20.47
N GLU A 236 11.66 8.36 20.61
CA GLU A 236 12.72 8.48 19.61
C GLU A 236 12.29 7.88 18.26
N CYS A 237 11.70 6.68 18.30
CA CYS A 237 11.17 6.02 17.11
C CYS A 237 10.04 6.84 16.45
N CYS A 238 9.03 7.27 17.21
CA CYS A 238 7.93 8.06 16.69
C CYS A 238 8.40 9.41 16.11
N ARG A 239 9.37 10.08 16.74
CA ARG A 239 9.97 11.32 16.21
C ARG A 239 10.67 11.08 14.87
N SER A 240 11.45 10.00 14.77
CA SER A 240 12.11 9.61 13.53
C SER A 240 11.10 9.33 12.42
N ILE A 241 9.99 8.66 12.75
CA ILE A 241 8.92 8.35 11.80
C ILE A 241 8.20 9.63 11.36
N LEU A 242 7.81 10.49 12.31
CA LEU A 242 7.04 11.71 12.02
C LEU A 242 7.75 12.72 11.11
N SER A 243 9.08 12.66 10.98
CA SER A 243 9.87 13.46 10.04
C SER A 243 9.91 12.91 8.60
N MET A 244 9.35 11.73 8.35
CA MET A 244 9.36 11.10 7.02
C MET A 244 8.27 11.69 6.10
N PRO A 245 8.49 11.70 4.77
CA PRO A 245 7.45 12.05 3.81
C PRO A 245 6.27 11.06 3.88
N ARG A 246 5.10 11.54 3.45
CA ARG A 246 3.83 10.78 3.53
C ARG A 246 3.16 10.74 2.16
N VAL A 247 2.54 9.60 1.85
CA VAL A 247 1.55 9.47 0.78
C VAL A 247 0.17 9.68 1.40
N SER A 248 -0.66 10.53 0.80
CA SER A 248 -2.02 10.76 1.29
C SER A 248 -3.02 9.98 0.47
N ILE A 249 -3.98 9.33 1.12
CA ILE A 249 -5.10 8.65 0.48
C ILE A 249 -6.42 9.19 1.01
N ASP A 250 -7.33 9.52 0.10
CA ASP A 250 -8.69 9.94 0.43
C ASP A 250 -9.68 8.78 0.17
N PRO A 251 -10.16 8.09 1.23
CA PRO A 251 -11.13 7.02 1.08
C PRO A 251 -12.50 7.50 0.53
N ALA A 252 -12.82 8.78 0.70
CA ALA A 252 -14.06 9.38 0.17
C ALA A 252 -13.86 9.98 -1.22
N GLY A 253 -12.62 10.06 -1.70
CA GLY A 253 -12.26 10.58 -3.00
C GLY A 253 -12.73 9.69 -4.16
N ALA A 254 -12.65 10.21 -5.38
CA ALA A 254 -12.91 9.43 -6.58
C ALA A 254 -11.94 8.23 -6.68
N THR A 255 -12.40 7.11 -7.24
CA THR A 255 -11.59 5.90 -7.39
C THR A 255 -10.27 6.15 -8.13
N SER A 256 -10.26 7.07 -9.11
CA SER A 256 -9.04 7.49 -9.80
C SER A 256 -8.01 8.15 -8.88
N ALA A 257 -8.45 8.94 -7.89
CA ALA A 257 -7.56 9.55 -6.90
C ALA A 257 -6.97 8.49 -5.95
N GLN A 258 -7.77 7.49 -5.58
CA GLN A 258 -7.28 6.35 -4.79
C GLN A 258 -6.22 5.54 -5.56
N TRP A 259 -6.45 5.28 -6.86
CA TRP A 259 -5.45 4.64 -7.73
C TRP A 259 -4.18 5.45 -7.85
N ALA A 260 -4.28 6.77 -8.04
CA ALA A 260 -3.12 7.65 -8.06
C ALA A 260 -2.29 7.52 -6.75
N ALA A 261 -2.95 7.55 -5.59
CA ALA A 261 -2.28 7.34 -4.30
C ALA A 261 -1.61 5.97 -4.19
N ALA A 262 -2.26 4.90 -4.69
CA ALA A 262 -1.66 3.56 -4.71
C ALA A 262 -0.46 3.46 -5.66
N PHE A 263 -0.49 4.16 -6.81
CA PHE A 263 0.65 4.26 -7.72
C PHE A 263 1.81 5.04 -7.09
N ASP A 264 1.53 6.16 -6.43
CA ASP A 264 2.55 6.93 -5.72
C ASP A 264 3.17 6.10 -4.58
N LEU A 265 2.35 5.36 -3.84
CA LEU A 265 2.84 4.41 -2.84
C LEU A 265 3.74 3.33 -3.48
N ALA A 266 3.33 2.71 -4.58
CA ALA A 266 4.12 1.70 -5.27
C ALA A 266 5.48 2.26 -5.75
N LYS A 267 5.52 3.51 -6.22
CA LYS A 267 6.77 4.18 -6.59
C LYS A 267 7.69 4.37 -5.39
N VAL A 268 7.17 4.82 -4.26
CA VAL A 268 7.96 5.04 -3.03
C VAL A 268 8.48 3.72 -2.47
N ILE A 269 7.70 2.64 -2.57
CA ILE A 269 8.12 1.29 -2.15
C ILE A 269 9.31 0.77 -2.98
N HIS A 270 9.47 1.20 -4.23
CA HIS A 270 10.53 0.75 -5.14
C HIS A 270 11.79 1.65 -5.18
N GLN A 271 11.85 2.72 -4.37
CA GLN A 271 13.02 3.61 -4.27
C GLN A 271 14.06 3.08 -3.29
#